data_AF-A0A3G1A6B2-F1
#
_entry.id   AF-A0A3G1A6B2-F1
#
_cell.length_a   1.000
_cell.length_b   1.000
_cell.length_c   1.000
_cell.angle_alpha   90.00
_cell.angle_beta   90.00
_cell.angle_gamma   90.00
#
_symmetry.space_group_name_H-M   'P 1'
#
loop_
_entity.id
_entity.type
_entity.pdbx_description
1 polymer ?
#
loop_
_entity_poly.entity_id
_entity_poly.type
_entity_poly.pdbx_seq_one_letter_code
_entity_poly.pdbx_strand_id
1 'polypeptide(L)'
;MIAKWHRTISTEELNFVLANCDYPSLWLSVHPPIFHIVAKNLKVAWKLVVTARNTGFKHSGIQGLGKRIVVEIMSMEKLEVPLRYQGENIIDLEKLPTLVDIANFMLTRGKERLHRLEKELMDVCK
;
A
#
# COMPACT_ATOMS: atom_id res chain seq x y z
N MET A 1 -6.63 2.50 14.79
CA MET A 1 -5.90 1.39 14.12
C MET A 1 -5.79 0.26 15.13
N ILE A 2 -6.31 -0.93 14.81
CA ILE A 2 -6.44 -2.05 15.77
C ILE A 2 -5.22 -2.98 15.68
N ALA A 3 -4.79 -3.30 14.47
CA ALA A 3 -3.59 -4.06 14.19
C ALA A 3 -2.97 -3.57 12.87
N LYS A 4 -1.67 -3.80 12.70
CA LYS A 4 -0.91 -3.38 11.51
C LYS A 4 0.22 -4.35 11.23
N TRP A 5 0.40 -4.71 9.95
CA TRP A 5 1.48 -5.57 9.49
C TRP A 5 2.18 -4.96 8.27
N HIS A 6 3.49 -5.20 8.15
CA HIS A 6 4.28 -4.92 6.94
C HIS A 6 4.69 -6.22 6.22
N ARG A 7 4.06 -7.34 6.59
CA ARG A 7 4.23 -8.68 6.03
C ARG A 7 2.85 -9.28 5.73
N THR A 8 2.83 -10.39 5.01
CA THR A 8 1.62 -11.19 4.84
C THR A 8 1.10 -11.64 6.21
N ILE A 9 -0.21 -11.85 6.28
CA ILE A 9 -0.91 -12.32 7.48
C ILE A 9 -1.49 -13.70 7.24
N SER A 10 -1.74 -14.45 8.32
CA SER A 10 -2.49 -15.71 8.25
C SER A 10 -3.98 -15.50 8.54
N THR A 11 -4.80 -16.49 8.18
CA THR A 11 -6.23 -16.49 8.52
C THR A 11 -6.46 -16.47 10.02
N GLU A 12 -5.60 -17.16 10.78
CA GLU A 12 -5.66 -17.22 12.24
C GLU A 12 -5.40 -15.85 12.87
N GLU A 13 -4.43 -15.08 12.35
CA GLU A 13 -4.18 -13.71 12.81
C GLU A 13 -5.40 -12.81 12.59
N LEU A 14 -6.04 -12.89 11.42
CA LEU A 14 -7.23 -12.10 11.12
C LEU A 14 -8.43 -12.52 12.00
N ASN A 15 -8.64 -13.82 12.16
CA ASN A 15 -9.72 -14.36 12.99
C ASN A 15 -9.53 -13.99 14.46
N PHE A 16 -8.29 -14.04 14.96
CA PHE A 16 -7.95 -13.61 16.31
C PHE A 16 -8.33 -12.15 16.54
N VAL A 17 -8.03 -11.24 15.58
CA VAL A 17 -8.45 -9.84 15.69
C VAL A 17 -9.97 -9.71 15.69
N LEU A 18 -10.70 -10.42 14.81
CA LEU A 18 -12.16 -10.33 14.75
C LEU A 18 -12.86 -10.82 16.02
N ALA A 19 -12.32 -11.88 16.63
CA ALA A 19 -12.88 -12.48 17.85
C ALA A 19 -12.60 -11.66 19.13
N ASN A 20 -11.51 -10.88 19.16
CA ASN A 20 -11.07 -10.13 20.35
C ASN A 20 -11.28 -8.61 20.22
N CYS A 21 -12.11 -8.17 19.29
CA CYS A 21 -12.31 -6.77 18.99
C CYS A 21 -13.79 -6.42 18.99
N ASP A 22 -14.22 -5.57 19.92
CA ASP A 22 -15.63 -5.23 20.14
C ASP A 22 -16.10 -3.97 19.41
N TYR A 23 -15.28 -3.44 18.49
CA TYR A 23 -15.67 -2.27 17.73
C TYR A 23 -16.85 -2.60 16.82
N PRO A 24 -17.88 -1.73 16.75
CA PRO A 24 -19.07 -1.97 15.95
C PRO A 24 -18.74 -2.01 14.45
N SER A 25 -17.67 -1.35 14.03
CA SER A 25 -17.28 -1.35 12.63
C SER A 25 -15.78 -1.58 12.47
N LEU A 26 -15.42 -2.53 11.60
CA LEU A 26 -14.07 -3.04 11.39
C LEU A 26 -13.79 -3.14 9.90
N TRP A 27 -12.60 -2.70 9.48
CA TRP A 27 -12.14 -2.78 8.09
C TRP A 27 -10.80 -3.50 8.02
N LEU A 28 -10.67 -4.36 7.02
CA LEU A 28 -9.37 -4.82 6.54
C LEU A 28 -8.92 -3.85 5.44
N SER A 29 -7.73 -3.29 5.61
CA SER A 29 -7.14 -2.38 4.64
C SER A 29 -5.74 -2.81 4.24
N VAL A 30 -5.48 -2.85 2.94
CA VAL A 30 -4.13 -2.95 2.37
C VAL A 30 -3.83 -1.61 1.70
N HIS A 31 -2.72 -0.99 2.09
CA HIS A 31 -2.28 0.28 1.54
C HIS A 31 -1.05 0.09 0.65
N PRO A 32 -0.94 0.86 -0.46
CA PRO A 32 0.22 0.79 -1.32
C PRO A 32 1.46 1.38 -0.65
N PRO A 33 2.68 1.00 -1.06
CA PRO A 33 3.88 1.75 -0.70
C PRO A 33 3.79 3.19 -1.21
N ILE A 34 4.19 4.13 -0.35
CA ILE A 34 4.17 5.58 -0.64
C ILE A 34 5.48 6.23 -0.16
N PHE A 35 6.05 7.11 -0.99
CA PHE A 35 7.25 7.88 -0.67
C PHE A 35 7.03 9.36 -0.98
N HIS A 36 7.57 10.21 -0.12
CA HIS A 36 7.70 11.64 -0.37
C HIS A 36 9.18 11.98 -0.48
N ILE A 37 9.61 12.45 -1.65
CA ILE A 37 11.02 12.71 -1.97
C ILE A 37 11.17 14.19 -2.30
N VAL A 38 12.13 14.85 -1.66
CA VAL A 38 12.54 16.21 -2.03
C VAL A 38 13.55 16.14 -3.17
N ALA A 39 13.16 16.62 -4.35
CA ALA A 39 14.03 16.69 -5.51
C ALA A 39 14.86 17.98 -5.53
N LYS A 40 16.12 17.87 -5.95
CA LYS A 40 17.04 19.02 -6.08
C LYS A 40 16.55 20.10 -7.05
N ASN A 41 15.93 19.69 -8.15
CA ASN A 41 15.40 20.57 -9.19
C ASN A 41 14.34 19.84 -10.03
N LEU A 42 13.66 20.58 -10.91
CA LEU A 42 12.54 20.06 -11.70
C LEU A 42 12.95 18.92 -12.64
N LYS A 43 14.18 18.97 -13.18
CA LYS A 43 14.72 17.91 -14.05
C LYS A 43 14.84 16.58 -13.29
N VAL A 44 15.38 16.61 -12.08
CA VAL A 44 15.47 15.42 -11.21
C VAL A 44 14.08 14.94 -10.79
N ALA A 45 13.19 15.87 -10.43
CA ALA A 45 11.81 15.53 -10.07
C ALA A 45 11.10 14.80 -11.21
N TRP A 46 11.22 15.29 -12.44
CA TRP A 46 10.65 14.67 -13.61
C TRP A 46 11.22 13.27 -13.88
N LYS A 47 12.55 13.11 -13.78
CA LYS A 47 13.22 11.79 -13.92
C LYS A 47 12.66 10.78 -12.90
N LEU A 48 12.53 11.18 -11.63
CA LEU A 48 11.94 10.35 -10.58
C LEU A 48 10.50 9.92 -10.92
N VAL A 49 9.65 10.86 -11.33
CA VAL A 49 8.25 10.56 -11.69
C VAL A 49 8.17 9.56 -12.85
N VAL A 50 8.97 9.76 -13.90
CA VAL A 50 8.96 8.85 -15.07
C VAL A 50 9.46 7.46 -14.68
N THR A 51 10.58 7.36 -13.97
CA THR A 51 11.12 6.09 -13.49
C THR A 51 10.11 5.34 -12.59
N ALA A 52 9.45 6.06 -11.68
CA ALA A 52 8.43 5.50 -10.81
C ALA A 52 7.22 4.96 -11.59
N ARG A 53 6.71 5.72 -12.56
CA ARG A 53 5.58 5.29 -13.39
C ARG A 53 5.92 4.07 -14.26
N ASN A 54 7.15 3.96 -14.72
CA ASN A 54 7.62 2.82 -15.53
C ASN A 54 7.76 1.54 -14.69
N THR A 55 8.00 1.66 -13.38
CA THR A 55 8.13 0.52 -12.45
C THR A 55 6.82 0.13 -11.74
N GLY A 56 5.71 0.79 -12.08
CA GLY A 56 4.36 0.42 -11.61
C GLY A 56 3.74 1.38 -10.59
N PHE A 57 4.43 2.47 -10.24
CA PHE A 57 3.90 3.52 -9.35
C PHE A 57 3.14 4.58 -10.16
N LYS A 58 1.97 4.19 -10.67
CA LYS A 58 1.19 5.02 -11.61
C LYS A 58 0.67 6.32 -11.00
N HIS A 59 0.47 6.38 -9.68
CA HIS A 59 0.02 7.59 -8.98
C HIS A 59 1.19 8.49 -8.56
N SER A 60 2.36 8.38 -9.20
CA SER A 60 3.49 9.27 -8.91
C SER A 60 3.35 10.62 -9.60
N GLY A 61 3.73 11.70 -8.91
CA GLY A 61 3.63 13.06 -9.41
C GLY A 61 4.35 14.08 -8.53
N ILE A 62 4.45 15.33 -9.00
CA ILE A 62 4.93 16.45 -8.19
C ILE A 62 3.74 16.93 -7.35
N GLN A 63 3.82 16.76 -6.04
CA GLN A 63 2.76 17.11 -5.10
C GLN A 63 2.92 18.54 -4.57
N GLY A 64 4.15 19.07 -4.57
CA GLY A 64 4.45 20.41 -4.09
C GLY A 64 5.55 21.10 -4.88
N LEU A 65 5.32 22.37 -5.22
CA LEU A 65 6.27 23.24 -5.90
C LEU A 65 6.40 24.55 -5.12
N GLY A 66 7.54 24.76 -4.45
CA GLY A 66 7.81 25.97 -3.67
C GLY A 66 9.29 26.07 -3.29
N LYS A 67 9.59 26.32 -2.01
CA LYS A 67 10.99 26.27 -1.50
C LYS A 67 11.67 24.93 -1.77
N ARG A 68 10.88 23.86 -1.90
CA ARG A 68 11.30 22.50 -2.22
C ARG A 68 10.38 21.95 -3.31
N ILE A 69 10.89 21.05 -4.13
CA ILE A 69 10.12 20.29 -5.11
C ILE A 69 9.84 18.92 -4.49
N VAL A 70 8.59 18.64 -4.16
CA VAL A 70 8.19 17.39 -3.48
C VAL A 70 7.55 16.47 -4.51
N VAL A 71 8.14 15.30 -4.68
CA VAL A 71 7.63 14.22 -5.53
C VAL A 71 6.98 13.18 -4.62
N GLU A 72 5.73 12.83 -4.91
CA GLU A 72 5.06 11.67 -4.35
C GLU A 72 5.22 10.49 -5.31
N ILE A 73 5.60 9.34 -4.77
CA ILE A 73 5.65 8.06 -5.49
C ILE A 73 4.71 7.10 -4.78
N MET A 74 3.64 6.70 -5.46
CA MET A 74 2.61 5.82 -4.89
C MET A 74 2.16 4.74 -5.89
N SER A 75 2.01 3.52 -5.38
CA SER A 75 1.50 2.39 -6.14
C SER A 75 -0.03 2.36 -6.18
N MET A 76 -0.62 1.38 -6.88
CA MET A 76 -2.09 1.26 -7.05
C MET A 76 -2.73 0.19 -6.15
N GLU A 77 -1.95 -0.74 -5.58
CA GLU A 77 -2.50 -1.84 -4.78
C GLU A 77 -3.16 -1.30 -3.52
N LYS A 78 -4.50 -1.31 -3.52
CA LYS A 78 -5.31 -0.91 -2.39
C LYS A 78 -6.47 -1.89 -2.24
N LEU A 79 -6.77 -2.23 -1.00
CA LEU A 79 -7.95 -3.01 -0.61
C LEU A 79 -8.55 -2.33 0.61
N GLU A 80 -9.85 -2.11 0.62
CA GLU A 80 -10.60 -1.69 1.82
C GLU A 80 -11.90 -2.49 1.85
N VAL A 81 -12.01 -3.40 2.81
CA VAL A 81 -13.16 -4.32 2.94
C VAL A 81 -13.74 -4.18 4.34
N PRO A 82 -15.03 -3.81 4.47
CA PRO A 82 -15.70 -3.87 5.76
C PRO A 82 -15.82 -5.34 6.20
N LEU A 83 -15.28 -5.65 7.37
CA LEU A 83 -15.43 -6.96 8.02
C LEU A 83 -16.68 -6.95 8.92
N ARG A 84 -16.88 -5.85 9.63
CA ARG A 84 -18.05 -5.57 10.47
C ARG A 84 -18.52 -4.15 10.24
N TYR A 85 -19.83 -3.93 10.26
CA TYR A 85 -20.40 -2.59 10.16
C TYR A 85 -21.61 -2.47 11.08
N GLN A 86 -21.60 -1.47 11.96
CA GLN A 86 -22.68 -1.22 12.92
C GLN A 86 -23.08 -2.45 13.77
N GLY A 87 -22.10 -3.28 14.13
CA GLY A 87 -22.26 -4.48 14.94
C GLY A 87 -22.49 -5.76 14.15
N GLU A 88 -22.77 -5.66 12.84
CA GLU A 88 -23.05 -6.80 11.97
C GLU A 88 -21.80 -7.25 11.21
N ASN A 89 -21.49 -8.55 11.24
CA ASN A 89 -20.41 -9.12 10.43
C ASN A 89 -20.87 -9.15 8.96
N ILE A 90 -20.18 -8.43 8.09
CA ILE A 90 -20.52 -8.28 6.66
C ILE A 90 -19.90 -9.41 5.82
N ILE A 91 -18.81 -10.00 6.31
CA ILE A 91 -18.10 -11.10 5.67
C ILE A 91 -18.45 -12.40 6.39
N ASP A 92 -18.74 -13.44 5.61
CA ASP A 92 -18.83 -14.82 6.09
C ASP A 92 -17.46 -15.31 6.56
N LEU A 93 -17.39 -15.84 7.79
CA LEU A 93 -16.14 -16.31 8.40
C LEU A 93 -15.48 -17.42 7.59
N GLU A 94 -16.26 -18.24 6.87
CA GLU A 94 -15.72 -19.28 5.97
C GLU A 94 -14.93 -18.70 4.79
N LYS A 95 -15.18 -17.43 4.43
CA LYS A 95 -14.51 -16.73 3.32
C LYS A 95 -13.27 -15.95 3.76
N LEU A 96 -12.92 -15.96 5.05
CA LEU A 96 -11.72 -15.29 5.55
C LEU A 96 -10.43 -15.75 4.87
N PRO A 97 -10.19 -17.06 4.60
CA PRO A 97 -8.99 -17.49 3.88
C PRO A 97 -8.84 -16.81 2.51
N THR A 98 -9.91 -16.74 1.73
CA THR A 98 -9.90 -16.09 0.42
C THR A 98 -9.62 -14.58 0.54
N LEU A 99 -10.20 -13.91 1.54
CA LEU A 99 -9.93 -12.50 1.78
C LEU A 99 -8.46 -12.24 2.17
N VAL A 100 -7.89 -13.13 2.99
CA VAL A 100 -6.47 -13.08 3.37
C VAL A 100 -5.57 -13.30 2.15
N ASP A 101 -5.89 -14.26 1.28
CA ASP A 101 -5.14 -14.50 0.05
C ASP A 101 -5.15 -13.26 -0.87
N ILE A 102 -6.30 -12.62 -1.05
CA ILE A 102 -6.42 -11.38 -1.84
C ILE A 102 -5.58 -10.26 -1.21
N ALA A 103 -5.66 -10.08 0.11
CA ALA A 103 -4.90 -9.06 0.82
C ALA A 103 -3.38 -9.29 0.71
N ASN A 104 -2.94 -10.53 0.89
CA ASN A 104 -1.54 -10.94 0.78
C ASN A 104 -1.00 -10.82 -0.64
N PHE A 105 -1.82 -11.14 -1.66
CA PHE A 105 -1.49 -10.94 -3.06
C PHE A 105 -1.26 -9.45 -3.36
N MET A 106 -2.15 -8.57 -2.93
CA MET A 106 -2.01 -7.12 -3.11
C MET A 106 -0.76 -6.57 -2.41
N LEU A 107 -0.50 -7.02 -1.17
CA LEU A 107 0.70 -6.62 -0.45
C LEU A 107 1.98 -7.06 -1.17
N THR A 108 2.05 -8.31 -1.60
CA THR A 108 3.22 -8.88 -2.28
C THR A 108 3.49 -8.18 -3.60
N ARG A 109 2.45 -7.91 -4.39
CA ARG A 109 2.55 -7.13 -5.63
C ARG A 109 3.08 -5.71 -5.40
N GLY A 110 2.68 -5.07 -4.29
CA GLY A 110 3.25 -3.79 -3.86
C GLY A 110 4.75 -3.89 -3.55
N LYS A 111 5.19 -4.96 -2.88
CA LYS A 111 6.61 -5.21 -2.58
C LYS A 111 7.44 -5.50 -3.84
N GLU A 112 6.89 -6.26 -4.80
CA GLU A 112 7.56 -6.51 -6.09
C GLU A 112 7.77 -5.22 -6.88
N ARG A 113 6.80 -4.31 -6.88
CA ARG A 113 6.95 -2.98 -7.49
C ARG A 113 8.04 -2.18 -6.80
N LEU A 114 8.08 -2.20 -5.47
CA LEU A 114 9.13 -1.54 -4.70
C LEU A 114 10.52 -2.03 -5.10
N HIS A 115 10.71 -3.35 -5.22
CA HIS A 115 11.99 -3.90 -5.65
C HIS A 115 12.37 -3.51 -7.08
N ARG A 116 11.40 -3.45 -8.00
CA ARG A 116 11.63 -2.94 -9.36
C ARG A 116 12.03 -1.46 -9.38
N LEU A 117 11.38 -0.63 -8.57
CA LEU A 117 11.71 0.78 -8.43
C LEU A 117 13.14 0.96 -7.89
N GLU A 118 13.51 0.21 -6.86
CA GLU A 118 14.86 0.22 -6.28
C GLU A 118 15.91 -0.08 -7.34
N LYS A 119 15.75 -1.18 -8.09
CA LYS A 119 16.68 -1.58 -9.16
C LYS A 119 16.84 -0.47 -10.21
N GLU A 120 15.72 0.07 -10.69
CA GLU A 120 15.75 1.10 -11.72
C GLU A 120 16.41 2.39 -11.23
N LEU A 121 16.18 2.79 -9.97
CA LEU A 121 16.84 3.95 -9.38
C LEU A 121 18.35 3.75 -9.20
N MET A 122 18.80 2.55 -8.80
CA MET A 122 20.22 2.24 -8.67
C MET A 122 20.96 2.33 -10.02
N ASP A 123 20.34 1.88 -11.11
CA ASP A 123 20.94 1.98 -12.45
C ASP A 123 20.92 3.41 -12.99
N VAL A 124 19.91 4.19 -12.63
CA VAL A 124 19.74 5.59 -13.04
C VAL A 124 20.64 6.58 -12.28
N CYS A 125 21.14 6.18 -11.11
CA CYS A 125 22.01 6.97 -10.22
C CYS A 125 23.50 6.60 -10.29
N LYS A 126 23.88 5.60 -11.08
CA LYS A 126 25.26 5.43 -11.57
C LYS A 126 25.59 6.54 -12.57
#